data_AF-A0A9W9SGC1-F1
#
_entry.id   AF-A0A9W9SGC1-F1
#
_cell.length_a   1.000
_cell.length_b   1.000
_cell.length_c   1.000
_cell.angle_alpha   90.00
_cell.angle_beta   90.00
_cell.angle_gamma   90.00
#
_symmetry.space_group_name_H-M   'P 1'
#
loop_
_entity.id
_entity.type
_entity.pdbx_description
1 polymer ?
#
loop_
_entity_poly.entity_id
_entity_poly.type
_entity_poly.pdbx_seq_one_letter_code
_entity_poly.pdbx_strand_id
1 'polypeptide(L)'
;MDGRNPNLHGYITHAKNEYMQIGLFPSLVSPSATEGTRFFTFSPLLNAGGTKFTVLENMPLQCWEKFAWNAAWNSLAAATFLTSHDWLSSSPGAMPMTRKLMTCHGD
;
A
#
# COMPACT_ATOMS: atom_id res chain seq x y z
N MET A 1 -17.34 -24.64 5.35
CA MET A 1 -16.34 -25.07 6.34
C MET A 1 -14.97 -24.52 5.89
N ASP A 2 -14.61 -23.30 6.30
CA ASP A 2 -13.21 -22.82 6.32
C ASP A 2 -12.88 -22.59 7.80
N GLY A 3 -12.04 -23.47 8.35
CA GLY A 3 -11.80 -23.63 9.78
C GLY A 3 -10.76 -22.66 10.33
N ARG A 4 -11.08 -21.37 10.37
CA ARG A 4 -10.25 -20.39 11.12
C ARG A 4 -10.68 -20.43 12.58
N ASN A 5 -9.88 -21.09 13.42
CA ASN A 5 -10.01 -21.01 14.87
C ASN A 5 -9.46 -19.65 15.34
N PRO A 6 -10.30 -18.72 15.86
CA PRO A 6 -9.90 -17.35 16.17
C PRO A 6 -9.06 -17.19 17.45
N ASN A 7 -8.65 -18.27 18.13
CA ASN A 7 -8.14 -18.22 19.51
C ASN A 7 -6.67 -18.69 19.71
N LEU A 8 -5.79 -18.62 18.70
CA LEU A 8 -4.38 -18.98 18.87
C LEU A 8 -3.51 -17.73 19.13
N HIS A 9 -3.32 -17.39 20.41
CA HIS A 9 -2.36 -16.36 20.81
C HIS A 9 -0.94 -16.75 20.39
N GLY A 10 -0.20 -15.82 19.79
CA GLY A 10 1.17 -16.06 19.34
C GLY A 10 1.29 -16.73 17.96
N TYR A 11 0.18 -17.01 17.27
CA TYR A 11 0.21 -17.52 15.89
C TYR A 11 -0.16 -16.41 14.90
N ILE A 12 0.63 -16.27 13.84
CA ILE A 12 0.43 -15.29 12.77
C ILE A 12 0.16 -16.06 11.48
N THR A 13 -0.93 -15.71 10.78
CA THR A 13 -1.20 -16.21 9.44
C THR A 13 -0.75 -15.18 8.42
N HIS A 14 0.24 -15.53 7.60
CA HIS A 14 0.71 -14.68 6.51
C HIS A 14 -0.22 -14.78 5.30
N ALA A 15 -0.68 -13.64 4.78
CA ALA A 15 -1.46 -13.59 3.54
C ALA A 15 -0.54 -13.76 2.32
N LYS A 16 -1.05 -14.36 1.23
CA LYS A 16 -0.23 -14.72 0.06
C LYS A 16 0.16 -13.55 -0.85
N ASN A 17 -0.45 -12.37 -0.66
CA ASN A 17 -0.28 -11.20 -1.54
C ASN A 17 0.69 -10.19 -0.90
N GLU A 18 1.97 -10.52 -0.91
CA GLU A 18 3.02 -9.64 -0.41
C GLU A 18 3.83 -9.07 -1.58
N TYR A 19 3.76 -7.75 -1.75
CA TYR A 19 4.63 -6.98 -2.64
C TYR A 19 4.99 -5.67 -1.95
N MET A 20 6.21 -5.61 -1.40
CA MET A 20 6.67 -4.43 -0.68
C MET A 20 7.39 -3.45 -1.62
N GLN A 21 7.11 -2.17 -1.46
CA GLN A 21 7.84 -1.09 -2.13
C GLN A 21 8.60 -0.30 -1.07
N ILE A 22 9.89 -0.07 -1.28
CA ILE A 22 10.75 0.73 -0.39
C ILE A 22 11.51 1.75 -1.20
N GLY A 23 11.91 2.85 -0.58
CA GLY A 23 12.68 3.90 -1.22
C GLY A 23 13.06 4.97 -0.23
N LEU A 24 13.98 5.84 -0.61
CA LEU A 24 14.36 6.98 0.22
C LEU A 24 13.32 8.09 0.09
N PHE A 25 12.91 8.64 1.22
CA PHE A 25 12.17 9.89 1.22
C PHE A 25 13.18 11.05 1.07
N PRO A 26 12.91 12.07 0.23
CA PRO A 26 13.78 13.23 0.10
C PRO A 26 13.95 13.89 1.46
N SER A 27 15.19 13.96 1.95
CA SER A 27 15.51 14.69 3.16
C SER A 27 15.87 16.13 2.81
N LEU A 28 15.21 17.09 3.47
CA LEU A 28 15.60 18.50 3.42
C LEU A 28 16.79 18.81 4.35
N VAL A 29 17.18 17.87 5.22
CA VAL A 29 18.04 18.12 6.39
C VAL A 29 19.36 17.33 6.34
N SER A 30 19.45 16.27 5.54
CA SER A 30 20.66 15.42 5.45
C SER A 30 21.03 15.12 4.00
N PRO A 31 22.33 15.17 3.62
CA PRO A 31 22.76 14.83 2.28
C PRO A 31 22.42 13.37 1.95
N SER A 32 21.83 13.17 0.78
CA SER A 32 21.31 11.89 0.26
C SER A 32 22.31 10.73 0.32
N ALA A 33 23.62 11.01 0.34
CA ALA A 33 24.66 9.99 0.31
C ALA A 33 24.70 9.10 1.57
N THR A 34 24.51 9.66 2.77
CA THR A 34 24.51 8.89 4.02
C THR A 34 23.29 7.98 4.11
N GLU A 35 22.11 8.52 3.80
CA GLU A 35 20.87 7.73 3.77
C GLU A 35 20.88 6.69 2.65
N GLY A 36 21.47 7.01 1.49
CA GLY A 36 21.80 6.06 0.44
C GLY A 36 22.59 4.88 0.98
N THR A 37 23.71 5.14 1.64
CA THR A 37 24.58 4.09 2.20
C THR A 37 23.84 3.22 3.23
N ARG A 38 23.08 3.85 4.13
CA ARG A 38 22.25 3.13 5.12
C ARG A 38 21.21 2.24 4.45
N PHE A 39 20.51 2.77 3.45
CA PHE A 39 19.51 2.03 2.70
C PHE A 39 20.10 0.85 1.91
N PHE A 40 21.26 1.04 1.28
CA PHE A 40 22.00 -0.04 0.60
C PHE A 40 22.54 -1.09 1.56
N THR A 41 22.80 -0.73 2.82
CA THR A 41 23.19 -1.68 3.87
C THR A 41 21.97 -2.44 4.42
N PHE A 42 20.83 -1.79 4.53
CA PHE A 42 19.59 -2.37 5.08
C PHE A 42 18.89 -3.32 4.09
N SER A 43 18.81 -2.96 2.82
CA SER A 43 18.07 -3.74 1.81
C SER A 43 18.54 -5.20 1.67
N PRO A 44 19.85 -5.52 1.72
CA PRO A 44 20.33 -6.90 1.74
C PRO A 44 19.81 -7.73 2.93
N LEU A 45 19.59 -7.11 4.09
CA LEU A 45 19.05 -7.80 5.27
C LEU A 45 17.60 -8.26 5.02
N LEU A 46 16.79 -7.42 4.39
CA LEU A 46 15.42 -7.78 3.99
C LEU A 46 15.44 -8.94 2.99
N ASN A 47 16.34 -8.89 2.01
CA ASN A 47 16.46 -9.94 1.02
C ASN A 47 16.94 -11.27 1.64
N ALA A 48 17.90 -11.22 2.56
CA ALA A 48 18.37 -12.39 3.31
C ALA A 48 17.26 -13.01 4.18
N GLY A 49 16.35 -12.20 4.69
CA GLY A 49 15.13 -12.64 5.40
C GLY A 49 14.03 -13.21 4.48
N GLY A 50 14.24 -13.23 3.16
CA GLY A 50 13.26 -13.73 2.19
C GLY A 50 12.16 -12.72 1.82
N THR A 51 12.26 -11.47 2.29
CA THR A 51 11.28 -10.42 1.97
C THR A 51 11.38 -10.03 0.50
N LYS A 52 10.27 -10.11 -0.23
CA LYS A 52 10.18 -9.65 -1.62
C LYS A 52 9.85 -8.16 -1.66
N PHE A 53 10.72 -7.37 -2.28
CA PHE A 53 10.49 -5.94 -2.40
C PHE A 53 11.05 -5.35 -3.70
N THR A 54 10.62 -4.13 -4.00
CA THR A 54 11.13 -3.29 -5.08
C THR A 54 11.61 -1.97 -4.51
N VAL A 55 12.80 -1.54 -4.95
CA VAL A 55 13.33 -0.22 -4.64
C VAL A 55 12.77 0.79 -5.64
N LEU A 56 12.16 1.86 -5.16
CA LEU A 56 11.59 2.93 -5.97
C LEU A 56 12.32 4.24 -5.73
N GLU A 57 12.51 4.99 -6.82
CA GLU A 57 13.23 6.27 -6.80
C GLU A 57 12.38 7.38 -6.19
N ASN A 58 11.11 7.47 -6.58
CA ASN A 58 10.18 8.49 -6.09
C ASN A 58 9.23 7.92 -5.02
N MET A 59 9.78 7.62 -3.84
CA MET A 59 8.98 7.12 -2.72
C MET A 59 7.83 8.06 -2.31
N PRO A 60 7.97 9.41 -2.32
CA PRO A 60 6.86 10.30 -2.02
C PRO A 60 5.64 10.13 -2.93
N LEU A 61 5.85 10.01 -4.24
CA LEU A 61 4.76 9.79 -5.20
C LEU A 61 4.00 8.51 -4.86
N GLN A 62 4.71 7.42 -4.61
CA GLN A 62 4.11 6.13 -4.27
C GLN A 62 3.31 6.18 -2.97
N CYS A 63 3.82 6.89 -1.96
CA CYS A 63 3.09 7.13 -0.72
C CYS A 63 1.78 7.92 -0.97
N TRP A 64 1.81 8.93 -1.84
CA TRP A 64 0.62 9.72 -2.18
C TRP A 64 -0.40 8.93 -3.01
N GLU A 65 0.05 8.11 -3.97
CA GLU A 65 -0.82 7.21 -4.72
C GLU A 65 -1.55 6.23 -3.78
N LYS A 66 -0.80 5.60 -2.86
CA LYS A 66 -1.38 4.70 -1.86
C LYS A 66 -2.31 5.42 -0.89
N PHE A 67 -1.95 6.65 -0.50
CA PHE A 67 -2.79 7.48 0.34
C PHE A 67 -4.13 7.80 -0.33
N ALA A 68 -4.12 8.30 -1.57
CA ALA A 68 -5.34 8.62 -2.32
C ALA A 68 -6.22 7.37 -2.50
N TRP A 69 -5.61 6.23 -2.85
CA TRP A 69 -6.29 4.94 -2.94
C TRP A 69 -6.98 4.54 -1.63
N ASN A 70 -6.25 4.59 -0.51
CA ASN A 70 -6.78 4.21 0.81
C ASN A 70 -7.86 5.21 1.29
N ALA A 71 -7.64 6.52 1.11
CA ALA A 71 -8.58 7.55 1.50
C ALA A 71 -9.92 7.39 0.76
N ALA A 72 -9.88 7.07 -0.53
CA ALA A 72 -11.06 6.79 -1.32
C ALA A 72 -11.73 5.47 -0.91
N TRP A 73 -11.01 4.35 -0.93
CA TRP A 73 -11.61 3.03 -0.70
C TRP A 73 -12.09 2.80 0.72
N ASN A 74 -11.31 3.20 1.73
CA ASN A 74 -11.69 2.96 3.13
C ASN A 74 -12.95 3.75 3.47
N SER A 75 -13.04 5.00 3.00
CA SER A 75 -14.23 5.84 3.22
C SER A 75 -15.45 5.26 2.50
N LEU A 76 -15.29 4.83 1.25
CA LEU A 76 -16.38 4.27 0.46
C LEU A 76 -16.90 2.95 1.05
N ALA A 77 -16.00 2.03 1.40
CA ALA A 77 -16.36 0.76 2.03
C ALA A 77 -17.05 0.99 3.39
N ALA A 78 -16.57 1.95 4.19
CA ALA A 78 -17.18 2.30 5.46
C ALA A 78 -18.58 2.90 5.29
N ALA A 79 -18.79 3.77 4.28
CA ALA A 79 -20.07 4.42 4.04
C ALA A 79 -21.13 3.49 3.42
N THR A 80 -20.70 2.50 2.64
CA THR A 80 -21.59 1.63 1.87
C THR A 80 -21.74 0.23 2.45
N PHE A 81 -20.86 -0.16 3.38
CA PHE A 81 -20.71 -1.53 3.87
C PHE A 81 -20.45 -2.58 2.78
N LEU A 82 -19.90 -2.14 1.64
CA LEU A 82 -19.56 -3.01 0.51
C LEU A 82 -18.05 -3.26 0.43
N THR A 83 -17.68 -4.43 -0.09
CA THR A 83 -16.31 -4.65 -0.55
C THR A 83 -16.03 -3.83 -1.81
N SER A 84 -14.76 -3.60 -2.15
CA SER A 84 -14.41 -2.90 -3.39
C SER A 84 -14.99 -3.60 -4.62
N HIS A 85 -15.02 -4.93 -4.63
CA HIS A 85 -15.60 -5.70 -5.74
C HIS A 85 -17.12 -5.49 -5.83
N ASP A 86 -17.83 -5.60 -4.70
CA ASP A 86 -19.29 -5.45 -4.67
C ASP A 86 -19.70 -4.03 -5.08
N TRP A 87 -18.98 -3.01 -4.60
CA TRP A 87 -19.17 -1.63 -5.02
C TRP A 87 -19.02 -1.47 -6.53
N LEU A 88 -17.94 -1.98 -7.13
CA LEU A 88 -17.69 -1.81 -8.57
C LEU A 88 -18.72 -2.53 -9.44
N SER A 89 -19.35 -3.59 -8.92
CA SER A 89 -20.47 -4.29 -9.57
C SER A 89 -21.85 -3.70 -9.29
N SER A 90 -21.96 -2.75 -8.34
CA SER A 90 -23.25 -2.26 -7.84
C SER A 90 -24.07 -1.49 -8.87
N SER A 91 -23.42 -0.82 -9.82
CA SER A 91 -24.07 -0.06 -10.89
C SER A 91 -23.10 0.29 -12.03
N PRO A 92 -23.60 0.61 -13.23
CA PRO A 92 -22.78 1.14 -14.33
C PRO A 92 -22.02 2.42 -13.97
N GLY A 93 -22.49 3.18 -12.97
CA GLY A 93 -21.87 4.44 -12.51
C GLY A 93 -20.75 4.28 -11.48
N ALA A 94 -20.59 3.10 -10.88
CA ALA A 94 -19.64 2.88 -9.78
C ALA A 94 -18.18 3.10 -10.22
N MET A 95 -17.78 2.50 -11.36
CA MET A 95 -16.43 2.68 -11.92
C MET A 95 -16.13 4.15 -12.31
N PRO A 96 -17.00 4.86 -13.06
CA PRO A 96 -16.82 6.29 -13.34
C PRO A 96 -16.66 7.15 -12.08
N MET A 97 -17.50 6.90 -11.06
CA MET A 97 -17.43 7.63 -9.79
C MET A 97 -16.12 7.36 -9.04
N THR A 98 -15.71 6.10 -8.91
CA THR A 98 -14.45 5.72 -8.27
C THR A 98 -13.25 6.35 -8.98
N ARG A 99 -13.23 6.36 -10.33
CA ARG A 99 -12.16 7.02 -11.08
C ARG A 99 -12.11 8.51 -10.76
N LYS A 100 -13.26 9.20 -10.79
CA LYS A 100 -13.34 10.64 -10.46
C LYS A 100 -12.83 10.93 -9.04
N LEU A 101 -13.15 10.07 -8.08
CA LEU A 101 -12.70 10.19 -6.69
C LEU A 101 -11.19 10.01 -6.52
N MET A 102 -10.58 9.12 -7.31
CA MET A 102 -9.15 8.79 -7.22
C MET A 102 -8.25 9.67 -8.09
N THR A 103 -8.85 10.38 -9.06
CA THR A 103 -8.14 11.40 -9.82
C THR A 103 -8.21 12.73 -9.07
N CYS A 104 -7.13 13.14 -8.42
CA CYS A 104 -6.94 14.56 -8.12
C CYS A 104 -6.77 15.29 -9.46
N HIS A 105 -7.71 16.16 -9.84
CA HIS A 105 -7.42 17.18 -10.85
C HIS A 105 -6.41 18.16 -10.21
N GLY A 106 -5.17 18.13 -10.72
CA GLY A 106 -4.33 19.32 -10.65
C GLY A 106 -4.78 20.23 -11.78
N ASP A 107 -5.43 21.33 -11.42
CA ASP A 107 -5.34 22.55 -12.23
C ASP A 107 -3.94 23.16 -12.05
#